data_AF-A0A1H9YDU6-F1
#
_entry.id   AF-A0A1H9YDU6-F1
#
_cell.length_a   1.000
_cell.length_b   1.000
_cell.length_c   1.000
_cell.angle_alpha   90.00
_cell.angle_beta   90.00
_cell.angle_gamma   90.00
#
_symmetry.space_group_name_H-M   'P 1'
#
loop_
_entity.id
_entity.type
_entity.pdbx_description
1 polymer ?
#
loop_
_entity_poly.entity_id
_entity_poly.type
_entity_poly.pdbx_seq_one_letter_code
_entity_poly.pdbx_strand_id
1 'polypeptide(L)'
;MNIIDQTLLYLRESLANYSENDLCKGIYEKLEANQYESEEEFVQNLSDKEMAYLDSLVERELNYAKNVGDETRVDELTEVYELLF
;
A
#
# COMPACT_ATOMS: atom_id res chain seq x y z
N MET A 1 -5.24 6.90 19.34
CA MET A 1 -6.30 5.93 19.01
C MET A 1 -5.58 4.85 18.22
N ASN A 2 -5.40 3.64 18.75
CA ASN A 2 -4.77 2.55 17.99
C ASN A 2 -5.82 2.02 17.02
N ILE A 3 -5.97 2.75 15.92
CA ILE A 3 -6.61 2.31 14.71
C ILE A 3 -5.60 1.33 14.10
N ILE A 4 -6.02 0.14 13.65
CA ILE A 4 -5.21 -0.56 12.63
C ILE A 4 -4.90 0.49 11.58
N ASP A 5 -3.64 0.66 11.24
CA ASP A 5 -3.22 1.79 10.42
C ASP A 5 -4.14 1.92 9.19
N GLN A 6 -4.86 3.05 9.09
CA GLN A 6 -5.83 3.25 8.01
C GLN A 6 -5.09 3.16 6.67
N THR A 7 -3.85 3.63 6.64
CA THR A 7 -2.91 3.53 5.53
C THR A 7 -2.73 2.08 5.07
N LEU A 8 -2.48 1.15 5.99
CA LEU A 8 -2.34 -0.27 5.65
C LEU A 8 -3.65 -0.92 5.17
N LEU A 9 -4.81 -0.45 5.63
CA LEU A 9 -6.12 -0.93 5.15
C LEU A 9 -6.37 -0.50 3.71
N TYR A 10 -6.18 0.78 3.39
CA TYR A 10 -6.34 1.31 2.03
C TYR A 10 -5.32 0.69 1.07
N LEU A 11 -4.10 0.44 1.54
CA LEU A 11 -3.10 -0.27 0.75
C LEU A 11 -3.53 -1.71 0.44
N ARG A 12 -4.05 -2.43 1.43
CA ARG A 12 -4.54 -3.80 1.24
C ARG A 12 -5.68 -3.85 0.22
N GLU A 13 -6.64 -2.94 0.31
CA GLU A 13 -7.72 -2.84 -0.67
C GLU A 13 -7.20 -2.58 -2.08
N SER A 14 -6.19 -1.71 -2.21
CA SER A 14 -5.55 -1.39 -3.48
C SER A 14 -4.84 -2.60 -4.08
N LEU A 15 -4.13 -3.39 -3.27
CA LEU A 15 -3.47 -4.62 -3.70
C LEU A 15 -4.47 -5.71 -4.14
N ALA A 16 -5.65 -5.78 -3.51
CA ALA A 16 -6.69 -6.75 -3.88
C ALA A 16 -7.13 -6.62 -5.36
N ASN A 17 -7.05 -5.41 -5.92
CA ASN A 17 -7.37 -5.12 -7.33
C ASN A 17 -6.36 -5.72 -8.33
N TYR A 18 -5.18 -6.15 -7.87
CA TYR A 18 -4.08 -6.65 -8.71
C TYR A 18 -3.63 -8.07 -8.33
N SER A 19 -4.53 -8.84 -7.72
CA SER A 19 -4.29 -10.19 -7.21
C SER A 19 -3.81 -11.22 -8.23
N GLU A 20 -3.83 -10.93 -9.53
CA GLU A 20 -3.27 -11.79 -10.58
C GLU A 20 -1.73 -11.67 -10.71
N ASN A 21 -1.12 -10.62 -10.17
CA ASN A 21 0.33 -10.39 -10.24
C ASN A 21 1.06 -11.05 -9.06
N ASP A 22 2.10 -11.83 -9.32
CA ASP A 22 2.80 -12.58 -8.26
C ASP A 22 3.57 -11.70 -7.26
N LEU A 23 4.10 -10.54 -7.67
CA LEU A 23 4.68 -9.57 -6.74
C LEU A 23 3.59 -8.94 -5.87
N CYS A 24 2.44 -8.60 -6.44
CA CYS A 24 1.29 -8.11 -5.68
C CYS A 24 0.82 -9.13 -4.64
N LYS A 25 0.72 -10.41 -5.01
CA LYS A 25 0.38 -11.50 -4.08
C LYS A 25 1.38 -11.58 -2.94
N GLY A 26 2.68 -11.54 -3.22
CA GLY A 26 3.72 -11.59 -2.18
C GLY A 26 3.62 -10.42 -1.19
N ILE A 27 3.38 -9.21 -1.69
CA ILE A 27 3.18 -8.02 -0.86
C ILE A 27 1.90 -8.14 -0.01
N TYR A 28 0.80 -8.59 -0.62
CA TYR A 28 -0.46 -8.81 0.07
C TYR A 28 -0.34 -9.88 1.17
N GLU A 29 0.36 -10.99 0.89
CA GLU A 29 0.63 -12.03 1.86
C GLU A 29 1.49 -11.52 3.03
N LYS A 30 2.47 -10.65 2.76
CA LYS A 30 3.25 -10.00 3.83
C LYS A 30 2.37 -9.16 4.75
N LEU A 31 1.44 -8.39 4.20
CA LEU A 31 0.47 -7.58 4.96
C LEU A 31 -0.46 -8.43 5.82
N GLU A 32 -0.92 -9.56 5.31
CA GLU A 32 -1.85 -10.43 6.06
C GLU A 32 -1.14 -11.34 7.07
N ALA A 33 0.10 -11.76 6.78
CA ALA A 33 0.85 -12.67 7.63
C ALA A 33 1.52 -11.99 8.83
N ASN A 34 1.84 -10.70 8.71
CA ASN A 34 2.51 -9.94 9.76
C ASN A 34 1.55 -8.90 10.34
N GLN A 35 1.51 -8.81 11.65
CA GLN A 35 0.75 -7.77 12.35
C GLN A 35 1.63 -6.52 12.46
N TYR A 36 1.88 -5.86 11.33
CA TYR A 36 2.66 -4.62 11.33
C TYR A 36 1.94 -3.56 12.17
N GLU A 37 2.71 -2.86 13.01
CA GLU A 37 2.21 -1.79 13.86
C GLU A 37 2.07 -0.46 13.11
N SER A 38 2.77 -0.30 11.97
CA SER A 38 2.70 0.86 11.07
C SER A 38 3.14 0.55 9.64
N GLU A 39 2.87 1.47 8.72
CA GLU A 39 3.34 1.46 7.34
C GLU A 39 4.86 1.49 7.21
N GLU A 40 5.60 2.15 8.11
CA GLU A 40 7.07 2.12 8.09
C GLU A 40 7.61 0.72 8.35
N GLU A 41 7.04 0.03 9.34
CA GLU A 41 7.43 -1.36 9.64
C GLU A 41 7.17 -2.27 8.44
N PHE A 42 6.03 -2.08 7.78
CA PHE A 42 5.69 -2.81 6.57
C PHE A 42 6.67 -2.54 5.42
N VAL A 43 6.93 -1.27 5.09
CA VAL A 43 7.83 -0.88 3.99
C VAL A 43 9.25 -1.41 4.21
N GLN A 44 9.75 -1.39 5.45
CA GLN A 44 11.07 -1.94 5.80
C GLN A 44 11.20 -3.45 5.56
N ASN A 45 10.09 -4.18 5.49
CA ASN A 45 10.07 -5.62 5.25
C ASN A 45 9.89 -5.99 3.76
N LEU A 46 9.84 -5.00 2.87
CA LEU A 46 9.80 -5.21 1.43
C LEU A 46 11.21 -5.41 0.85
N SER A 47 11.31 -6.24 -0.17
CA SER A 47 12.49 -6.30 -1.03
C SER A 47 12.49 -5.16 -2.05
N ASP A 48 13.66 -4.83 -2.61
CA ASP A 48 13.79 -3.79 -3.65
C ASP A 48 12.81 -3.98 -4.83
N LYS A 49 12.54 -5.24 -5.21
CA LYS A 49 11.59 -5.56 -6.28
C LYS A 49 10.14 -5.29 -5.87
N GLU A 50 9.81 -5.58 -4.62
CA GLU A 50 8.48 -5.31 -4.07
C GLU A 50 8.27 -3.81 -3.89
N MET A 51 9.28 -3.07 -3.41
CA MET A 51 9.24 -1.61 -3.31
C MET A 51 9.01 -0.96 -4.67
N ALA A 52 9.79 -1.33 -5.70
CA ALA A 52 9.63 -0.77 -7.04
C ALA A 52 8.26 -1.10 -7.66
N TYR A 53 7.74 -2.29 -7.39
CA TYR A 53 6.39 -2.66 -7.82
C TYR A 53 5.31 -1.86 -7.08
N LEU A 54 5.47 -1.72 -5.76
CA LEU A 54 4.52 -1.03 -4.89
C LEU A 54 4.44 0.46 -5.25
N ASP A 55 5.57 1.10 -5.51
CA ASP A 55 5.67 2.48 -6.00
C ASP A 55 4.78 2.69 -7.24
N SER A 56 5.02 1.91 -8.29
CA SER A 56 4.24 1.98 -9.53
C SER A 56 2.74 1.71 -9.33
N LEU A 57 2.39 0.83 -8.39
CA LEU A 57 1.00 0.52 -8.06
C LEU A 57 0.33 1.67 -7.32
N VAL A 58 0.99 2.21 -6.29
CA VAL A 58 0.48 3.30 -5.45
C VAL A 58 0.31 4.57 -6.29
N GLU A 59 1.25 4.91 -7.18
CA GLU A 59 1.09 6.03 -8.12
C GLU A 59 -0.19 5.91 -8.96
N ARG A 60 -0.47 4.70 -9.48
CA ARG A 60 -1.67 4.45 -10.28
C ARG A 60 -2.95 4.60 -9.46
N GLU A 61 -2.96 4.09 -8.24
CA GLU A 61 -4.12 4.17 -7.34
C GLU A 61 -4.36 5.62 -6.86
N LEU A 62 -3.29 6.37 -6.55
CA LEU A 62 -3.36 7.80 -6.26
C LEU A 62 -3.95 8.59 -7.42
N ASN A 63 -3.53 8.30 -8.66
CA ASN A 63 -4.10 8.93 -9.85
C ASN A 63 -5.59 8.60 -10.00
N TYR A 64 -5.99 7.35 -9.76
CA TYR A 64 -7.40 6.96 -9.78
C TYR A 64 -8.22 7.68 -8.69
N ALA A 65 -7.75 7.66 -7.45
CA ALA A 65 -8.41 8.29 -6.29
C ALA A 65 -8.60 9.80 -6.51
N LYS A 66 -7.57 10.49 -7.00
CA LYS A 66 -7.64 11.91 -7.40
C LYS A 66 -8.69 12.16 -8.48
N ASN A 67 -8.78 11.29 -9.48
CA ASN A 67 -9.74 11.43 -10.58
C ASN A 67 -11.19 11.25 -10.14
N VAL A 68 -11.45 10.38 -9.15
CA VAL A 68 -12.81 10.14 -8.63
C VAL A 68 -13.17 11.00 -7.42
N GLY A 69 -12.23 11.81 -6.92
CA GLY A 69 -12.43 12.71 -5.78
C GLY A 69 -12.46 12.00 -4.43
N ASP A 70 -11.78 10.87 -4.30
CA ASP A 70 -11.65 10.13 -3.03
C ASP A 70 -10.47 10.67 -2.22
N GLU A 71 -10.69 11.79 -1.53
CA GLU A 71 -9.65 12.52 -0.79
C GLU A 71 -9.03 11.67 0.33
N THR A 72 -9.82 10.88 1.06
CA THR A 72 -9.28 9.99 2.11
C THR A 72 -8.33 8.97 1.52
N ARG A 73 -8.69 8.29 0.43
CA ARG A 73 -7.78 7.35 -0.23
C ARG A 73 -6.52 8.04 -0.76
N VAL A 74 -6.60 9.31 -1.18
CA VAL A 74 -5.44 10.08 -1.60
C VAL A 74 -4.48 10.32 -0.42
N ASP A 75 -5.00 10.77 0.71
CA ASP A 75 -4.18 11.07 1.89
C ASP A 75 -3.46 9.80 2.38
N GLU A 76 -4.22 8.72 2.63
CA GLU A 76 -3.71 7.46 3.18
C GLU A 76 -2.70 6.79 2.23
N LEU A 77 -2.94 6.77 0.91
CA LEU A 77 -1.98 6.20 -0.03
C LEU A 77 -0.75 7.10 -0.26
N THR A 78 -0.83 8.40 0.08
CA THR A 78 0.32 9.31 0.00
C THR A 78 1.31 8.99 1.11
N GLU A 79 0.87 8.61 2.29
CA GLU A 79 1.76 8.19 3.39
C GLU A 79 2.64 6.99 2.99
N VAL A 80 2.05 5.97 2.36
CA VAL A 80 2.83 4.83 1.80
C VAL A 80 3.83 5.31 0.75
N TYR A 81 3.38 6.18 -0.16
CA TYR A 81 4.22 6.68 -1.26
C TYR A 81 5.43 7.44 -0.72
N GLU A 82 5.25 8.29 0.29
CA GLU A 82 6.34 9.06 0.90
C GLU A 82 7.41 8.18 1.55
N LEU A 83 7.05 7.00 2.06
CA LEU A 83 8.00 6.06 2.66
C LEU A 83 8.82 5.25 1.65
N LEU A 84 8.41 5.26 0.38
CA LEU A 84 9.15 4.59 -0.69
C LEU A 84 10.32 5.46 -1.23
N PHE A 85 10.45 6.72 -0.81
CA PHE A 85 11.45 7.70 -1.28
C PHE A 85 12.22 8.41 -0.15
#